data_AF-A0A348USB7-F1
#
_entry.id   AF-A0A348USB7-F1
#
_cell.length_a   1.000
_cell.length_b   1.000
_cell.length_c   1.000
_cell.angle_alpha   90.00
_cell.angle_beta   90.00
_cell.angle_gamma   90.00
#
_symmetry.space_group_name_H-M   'P 1'
#
loop_
_entity.id
_entity.type
_entity.pdbx_description
1 polymer ?
#
loop_
_entity_poly.entity_id
_entity_poly.type
_entity_poly.pdbx_seq_one_letter_code
_entity_poly.pdbx_strand_id
1 'polypeptide(L)'
;MNLKPTCKSQYLAVHNEARQLLDQGYTKKSVFDYFVAQKKITISYKAWVKIVDNYDQKSPFSRKKKAPPARTSIGQSSGSKKGKFSHSNDPYPTEDATDSIVKEKENEKPFNLIKKGK
;
A
#
# COMPACT_ATOMS: atom_id res chain seq x y z
N MET A 1 18.28 21.40 -4.21
CA MET A 1 17.12 20.55 -3.84
C MET A 1 17.55 19.62 -2.71
N ASN A 2 16.99 19.74 -1.50
CA ASN A 2 17.34 18.86 -0.37
C ASN A 2 16.55 17.55 -0.47
N LEU A 3 17.02 16.62 -1.32
CA LEU A 3 16.38 15.31 -1.47
C LEU A 3 16.67 14.47 -0.22
N LYS A 4 15.62 14.09 0.51
CA LYS A 4 15.76 13.17 1.66
C LYS A 4 16.30 11.83 1.15
N PRO A 5 17.38 11.29 1.73
CA PRO A 5 17.97 10.06 1.26
C PRO A 5 16.99 8.88 1.46
N THR A 6 16.86 8.04 0.45
CA THR A 6 16.00 6.86 0.49
C THR A 6 16.45 5.87 1.57
N CYS A 7 15.52 5.06 2.08
CA CYS A 7 15.83 4.04 3.08
C CYS A 7 16.94 3.07 2.62
N LYS A 8 16.93 2.69 1.34
CA LYS A 8 17.94 1.82 0.73
C LYS A 8 19.31 2.51 0.66
N SER A 9 19.38 3.77 0.25
CA SER A 9 20.65 4.49 0.17
C SER A 9 21.27 4.71 1.55
N GLN A 10 20.44 4.98 2.58
CA GLN A 10 20.92 5.09 3.96
C GLN A 10 21.51 3.76 4.46
N TYR A 11 20.87 2.63 4.17
CA TYR A 11 21.40 1.31 4.54
C TYR A 11 22.68 0.97 3.80
N LEU A 12 22.74 1.24 2.49
CA LEU A 12 23.93 0.95 1.67
C LEU A 12 25.18 1.69 2.19
N ALA A 13 25.00 2.90 2.75
CA ALA A 13 26.10 3.66 3.33
C ALA A 13 26.73 2.97 4.57
N VAL A 14 25.94 2.17 5.31
CA VAL A 14 26.39 1.49 6.54
C VAL A 14 26.49 -0.03 6.39
N HIS A 15 26.18 -0.59 5.22
CA HIS A 15 26.05 -2.04 5.01
C HIS A 15 27.31 -2.82 5.39
N ASN A 16 28.48 -2.34 5.00
CA ASN A 16 29.72 -3.07 5.25
C ASN A 16 30.03 -3.15 6.75
N GLU A 17 29.93 -2.03 7.47
CA GLU A 17 30.07 -2.00 8.94
C GLU A 17 28.98 -2.85 9.61
N ALA A 18 27.74 -2.74 9.14
CA ALA A 18 26.62 -3.50 9.69
C ALA A 18 26.83 -5.01 9.55
N ARG A 19 27.31 -5.46 8.39
CA ARG A 19 27.59 -6.86 8.11
C ARG A 19 28.73 -7.39 8.98
N GLN A 20 29.81 -6.62 9.12
CA GLN A 20 30.91 -7.00 10.02
C GLN A 20 30.43 -7.16 11.48
N LEU A 21 29.61 -6.23 11.98
CA LEU A 21 29.06 -6.33 13.34
C LEU A 21 28.10 -7.53 13.47
N LEU A 22 27.31 -7.83 12.45
CA LEU A 22 26.44 -9.01 12.46
C LEU A 22 27.25 -10.32 12.42
N ASP A 23 28.33 -10.38 11.63
CA ASP A 23 29.23 -11.52 11.54
C ASP A 23 30.00 -11.76 12.85
N GLN A 24 30.27 -10.68 13.62
CA GLN A 24 30.83 -10.75 14.98
C GLN A 24 29.82 -11.26 16.03
N GLY A 25 28.56 -11.50 15.65
CA GLY A 25 27.52 -12.04 16.53
C GLY A 25 26.68 -11.00 17.27
N TYR A 26 26.82 -9.70 16.96
CA TYR A 26 25.97 -8.68 17.55
C TYR A 26 24.53 -8.79 17.05
N THR A 27 23.58 -8.44 17.93
CA THR A 27 22.16 -8.47 17.57
C THR A 27 21.80 -7.37 16.57
N LYS A 28 20.82 -7.62 15.70
CA LYS A 28 20.31 -6.62 14.75
C LYS A 28 19.85 -5.32 15.42
N LYS A 29 19.36 -5.41 16.66
CA LYS A 29 18.91 -4.27 17.47
C LYS A 29 20.09 -3.43 17.95
N SER A 30 21.12 -4.05 18.54
CA SER A 30 22.30 -3.32 19.01
C SER A 30 23.04 -2.62 17.87
N VAL A 31 23.13 -3.28 16.70
CA VAL A 31 23.72 -2.70 15.50
C VAL A 31 22.90 -1.49 15.00
N PHE A 32 21.57 -1.60 15.03
CA PHE A 32 20.70 -0.48 14.67
C PHE A 32 20.87 0.71 15.63
N ASP A 33 20.82 0.46 16.95
CA ASP A 33 20.93 1.50 17.97
C ASP A 33 22.27 2.24 17.86
N TYR A 34 23.36 1.50 17.57
CA TYR A 34 24.67 2.08 17.27
C TYR A 34 24.65 3.06 16.10
N PHE A 35 24.04 2.68 14.97
CA PHE A 35 23.97 3.55 13.79
C PHE A 35 23.04 4.76 13.97
N VAL A 36 21.99 4.63 14.78
CA VAL A 36 21.11 5.75 15.14
C VAL A 36 21.84 6.72 16.07
N ALA A 37 22.57 6.22 17.06
CA ALA A 37 23.36 7.04 17.99
C ALA A 37 24.42 7.88 17.25
N GLN A 38 25.05 7.30 16.23
CA GLN A 38 26.00 7.99 15.36
C GLN A 38 25.34 8.92 14.31
N LYS A 39 24.01 8.99 14.29
CA LYS A 39 23.22 9.73 13.29
C LYS A 39 23.53 9.33 11.84
N LYS A 40 24.07 8.12 11.61
CA LYS A 40 24.38 7.60 10.27
C LYS A 40 23.11 7.17 9.52
N ILE A 41 22.09 6.74 10.26
CA ILE A 41 20.79 6.35 9.71
C ILE A 41 19.65 7.07 10.41
N THR A 42 18.58 7.34 9.65
CA THR A 42 17.32 7.93 10.13
C THR A 42 16.12 7.03 9.84
N ILE A 43 16.37 5.81 9.35
CA ILE A 43 15.32 4.86 9.00
C ILE A 43 14.71 4.22 10.25
N SER A 44 13.46 3.77 10.15
CA SER A 44 12.82 3.02 11.24
C SER A 44 13.45 1.64 11.41
N TYR A 45 13.45 1.12 12.64
CA TYR A 45 13.94 -0.23 12.94
C TYR A 45 13.25 -1.32 12.10
N LYS A 46 11.93 -1.20 11.86
CA LYS A 46 11.20 -2.15 11.03
C LYS A 46 11.71 -2.18 9.58
N ALA A 47 12.11 -1.02 9.05
CA ALA A 47 12.69 -0.95 7.71
C ALA A 47 14.11 -1.49 7.69
N TRP A 48 14.91 -1.21 8.72
CA TRP A 48 16.24 -1.78 8.92
C TRP A 48 16.20 -3.31 8.89
N VAL A 49 15.38 -3.93 9.74
CA VAL A 49 15.26 -5.40 9.82
C VAL A 49 14.86 -5.99 8.47
N LYS A 50 13.89 -5.39 7.77
CA LYS A 50 13.49 -5.85 6.44
C LYS A 50 14.63 -5.81 5.42
N ILE A 51 15.45 -4.76 5.44
CA ILE A 51 16.57 -4.64 4.50
C ILE A 51 17.65 -5.67 4.84
N VAL A 52 17.99 -5.82 6.12
CA VAL A 52 18.96 -6.83 6.58
C VAL A 52 18.51 -8.25 6.19
N ASP A 53 17.23 -8.57 6.39
CA ASP A 53 16.67 -9.91 6.10
C ASP A 53 16.54 -10.20 4.59
N ASN A 54 16.41 -9.17 3.75
CA ASN A 54 16.16 -9.32 2.31
C ASN A 54 17.29 -8.71 1.47
N TYR A 55 18.50 -8.61 2.00
CA TYR A 55 19.61 -7.95 1.34
C TYR A 55 19.93 -8.57 -0.03
N ASP A 56 19.93 -9.89 -0.13
CA ASP A 56 20.22 -10.63 -1.37
C ASP A 56 19.12 -10.48 -2.44
N GLN A 57 17.95 -9.94 -2.08
CA GLN A 57 16.90 -9.69 -3.06
C GLN A 57 17.15 -8.38 -3.80
N LYS A 58 17.05 -8.42 -5.14
CA LYS A 58 17.14 -7.25 -6.04
C LYS A 58 16.29 -6.06 -5.56
N SER A 59 15.17 -6.31 -4.86
CA SER A 59 14.37 -5.28 -4.19
C SER A 59 13.86 -5.74 -2.82
N PRO A 60 14.47 -5.28 -1.71
CA PRO A 60 14.09 -5.67 -0.34
C PRO A 60 12.71 -5.16 0.09
N PHE A 61 12.09 -4.27 -0.70
CA PHE A 61 10.72 -3.79 -0.51
C PHE A 61 9.75 -4.25 -1.59
N SER A 62 10.20 -4.97 -2.62
CA SER A 62 9.26 -5.47 -3.62
C SER A 62 8.32 -6.45 -2.94
N ARG A 63 7.02 -6.17 -2.99
CA ARG A 63 6.02 -7.18 -2.72
C ARG A 63 6.29 -8.30 -3.73
N LYS A 64 6.66 -9.51 -3.27
CA LYS A 64 6.61 -10.70 -4.12
C LYS A 64 5.26 -10.64 -4.82
N LYS A 65 5.25 -10.45 -6.15
CA LYS A 65 4.00 -10.49 -6.92
C LYS A 65 3.43 -11.86 -6.61
N LYS A 66 2.35 -11.93 -5.82
CA LYS A 66 1.63 -13.18 -5.66
C LYS A 66 1.26 -13.58 -7.07
N ALA A 67 1.74 -14.73 -7.53
CA ALA A 67 1.28 -15.29 -8.77
C ALA A 67 -0.26 -15.23 -8.71
N PRO A 68 -0.95 -14.71 -9.74
CA PRO A 68 -2.40 -14.80 -9.76
C PRO A 68 -2.73 -16.28 -9.53
N PRO A 69 -3.68 -16.61 -8.65
CA PRO A 69 -4.04 -18.01 -8.42
C PRO A 69 -4.26 -18.63 -9.80
N ALA A 70 -3.57 -19.73 -10.07
CA ALA A 70 -3.73 -20.47 -11.31
C ALA A 70 -5.24 -20.64 -11.50
N ARG A 71 -5.79 -20.00 -12.54
CA ARG A 71 -7.20 -20.18 -12.89
C ARG A 71 -7.34 -21.67 -13.16
N THR A 72 -7.87 -22.42 -12.20
CA THR A 72 -8.50 -23.70 -12.50
C THR A 72 -9.52 -23.37 -13.58
N SER A 73 -9.45 -24.07 -14.71
CA SER A 73 -10.45 -23.92 -15.76
C SER A 73 -11.78 -24.39 -15.17
N ILE A 74 -12.50 -23.48 -14.52
CA ILE A 74 -13.92 -23.64 -14.22
C ILE A 74 -14.55 -23.81 -15.59
N GLY A 75 -15.09 -25.00 -15.83
CA GLY A 75 -15.66 -25.40 -17.10
C GLY A 75 -16.50 -24.27 -17.67
N GLN A 76 -16.28 -23.96 -18.95
CA GLN A 76 -17.14 -23.07 -19.70
C GLN A 76 -18.53 -23.71 -19.76
N SER A 77 -19.35 -23.49 -18.75
CA SER A 77 -20.79 -23.57 -18.96
C SER A 77 -21.10 -22.49 -20.00
N SER A 78 -21.81 -22.88 -21.05
CA SER A 78 -22.32 -21.98 -22.08
C SER A 78 -23.35 -21.03 -21.44
N GLY A 79 -22.86 -20.05 -20.67
CA GLY A 79 -23.66 -18.99 -20.11
C GLY A 79 -24.25 -18.18 -21.25
N SER A 80 -25.59 -18.08 -21.23
CA SER A 80 -26.39 -17.24 -22.11
C SER A 80 -25.65 -15.94 -22.45
N LYS A 81 -25.47 -15.68 -23.75
CA LYS A 81 -24.80 -14.50 -24.31
C LYS A 81 -25.23 -13.26 -23.53
N LYS A 82 -24.31 -12.68 -22.74
CA LYS A 82 -24.50 -11.39 -22.09
C LYS A 82 -24.73 -10.37 -23.20
N GLY A 83 -25.96 -9.85 -23.31
CA GLY A 83 -26.35 -8.91 -24.35
C GLY A 83 -25.38 -7.72 -24.39
N LYS A 84 -24.97 -7.32 -25.60
CA LYS A 84 -24.25 -6.06 -25.78
C LYS A 84 -25.20 -4.94 -25.37
N PHE A 85 -24.72 -4.00 -24.57
CA PHE A 85 -25.48 -2.80 -24.26
C PHE A 85 -25.68 -2.00 -25.56
N SER A 86 -26.92 -1.92 -26.03
CA SER A 86 -27.31 -1.12 -27.19
C SER A 86 -27.83 0.22 -26.71
N HIS A 87 -27.28 1.32 -27.24
CA HIS A 87 -27.90 2.63 -27.10
C HIS A 87 -29.10 2.68 -28.04
N SER A 88 -30.32 2.65 -27.50
CA SER A 88 -31.51 3.03 -28.25
C SER A 88 -31.47 4.54 -28.49
N ASN A 89 -31.72 4.97 -29.72
CA ASN A 89 -31.85 6.37 -30.10
C ASN A 89 -33.31 6.86 -29.99
N ASP A 90 -34.16 6.10 -29.30
CA ASP A 90 -35.54 6.50 -29.07
C ASP A 90 -35.56 7.74 -28.17
N PRO A 91 -36.39 8.76 -28.49
CA PRO A 91 -36.54 9.92 -27.64
C PRO A 91 -37.02 9.47 -26.26
N TYR A 92 -36.47 10.08 -25.20
CA TYR A 92 -36.89 9.80 -23.84
C TYR A 92 -38.40 10.06 -23.70
N PRO A 93 -39.16 9.23 -22.97
CA PRO A 93 -40.52 9.54 -22.60
C PRO A 93 -40.53 10.87 -21.85
N THR A 94 -41.25 11.85 -22.38
CA THR A 94 -41.39 13.19 -21.78
C THR A 94 -42.45 13.24 -20.69
N GLU A 95 -43.20 12.17 -20.52
CA GLU A 95 -44.26 12.05 -19.53
C GLU A 95 -43.61 11.52 -18.23
N ASP A 96 -43.62 12.34 -17.18
CA ASP A 96 -43.11 12.06 -15.82
C ASP A 96 -41.62 12.38 -15.55
N ALA A 97 -41.12 13.53 -16.03
CA ALA A 97 -40.01 14.23 -15.37
C ALA A 97 -40.44 14.75 -13.99
N THR A 98 -40.69 13.84 -13.06
CA THR A 98 -40.68 14.14 -11.63
C THR A 98 -39.23 14.08 -11.19
N ASP A 99 -38.57 15.25 -11.19
CA ASP A 99 -37.30 15.42 -10.50
C ASP A 99 -37.41 14.76 -9.12
N SER A 100 -36.57 13.75 -8.89
CA SER A 100 -36.54 13.00 -7.64
C SER A 100 -36.27 13.97 -6.49
N ILE A 101 -37.32 14.45 -5.86
CA ILE A 101 -37.25 15.07 -4.54
C ILE A 101 -36.73 13.97 -3.61
N VAL A 102 -35.46 14.10 -3.22
CA VAL A 102 -34.86 13.27 -2.19
C VAL A 102 -35.64 13.56 -0.90
N LYS A 103 -36.45 12.60 -0.48
CA LYS A 103 -37.12 12.65 0.82
C LYS A 103 -36.04 12.44 1.89
N GLU A 104 -35.58 13.51 2.50
CA GLU A 104 -34.64 13.45 3.63
C GLU A 104 -35.22 12.52 4.70
N LYS A 105 -34.49 11.47 5.05
CA LYS A 105 -34.88 10.57 6.13
C LYS A 105 -34.47 11.23 7.45
N GLU A 106 -35.43 11.59 8.28
CA GLU A 106 -35.25 12.20 9.63
C GLU A 106 -34.39 11.39 10.64
N ASN A 107 -33.79 10.26 10.25
CA ASN A 107 -33.07 9.36 11.16
C ASN A 107 -31.54 9.35 10.94
N GLU A 108 -30.95 10.45 10.50
CA GLU A 108 -29.50 10.58 10.50
C GLU A 108 -28.99 11.00 11.89
N LYS A 109 -28.16 10.14 12.51
CA LYS A 109 -27.49 10.44 13.79
C LYS A 109 -26.62 11.70 13.62
N PRO A 110 -26.62 12.64 14.59
CA PRO A 110 -25.80 13.83 14.49
C PRO A 110 -24.33 13.45 14.39
N PHE A 111 -23.64 13.98 13.37
CA PHE A 111 -22.18 13.90 13.30
C PHE A 111 -21.60 15.00 14.21
N ASN A 112 -20.73 14.63 15.14
CA ASN A 112 -20.00 15.60 15.95
C ASN A 112 -18.61 15.82 15.35
N LEU A 113 -18.35 17.02 14.86
CA LEU A 113 -17.06 17.42 14.34
C LEU A 113 -16.07 17.64 15.50
N ILE A 114 -15.09 16.76 15.68
CA ILE A 114 -14.08 16.91 16.72
C ILE A 114 -13.14 18.06 16.34
N LYS A 115 -13.20 19.16 17.09
CA LYS A 115 -12.29 20.30 16.93
C LYS A 115 -10.88 19.87 17.37
N LYS A 116 -9.87 20.02 16.50
CA LYS A 116 -8.47 19.88 16.93
C LYS A 116 -8.14 21.03 17.89
N GLY A 117 -7.91 20.69 19.16
CA GLY A 117 -7.44 21.64 20.16
C GLY A 117 -6.05 22.18 19.82
N LYS A 118 -5.78 23.39 20.31
CA LYS A 118 -4.46 24.01 20.36
C LYS A 118 -4.21 24.41 21.81
#